data_AF-A0A7X0FDF7-F1
#
_entry.id   AF-A0A7X0FDF7-F1
#
_cell.length_a   1.000
_cell.length_b   1.000
_cell.length_c   1.000
_cell.angle_alpha   90.00
_cell.angle_beta   90.00
_cell.angle_gamma   90.00
#
_symmetry.space_group_name_H-M   'P 1'
#
loop_
_entity.id
_entity.type
_entity.pdbx_description
1 polymer ?
#
loop_
_entity_poly.entity_id
_entity_poly.type
_entity_poly.pdbx_seq_one_letter_code
_entity_poly.pdbx_strand_id
1 'polypeptide(L)' 'MLGFTFSFFMHLCGGIRHLIWDTGHGFELRSIYASGWAVVVASILLTALTWGVSIWMGVG' A
#
# COMPACT_ATOMS: atom_id res chain seq x y z
N MET A 1 5.19 6.21 15.26
CA MET A 1 4.78 6.78 13.96
C MET A 1 4.82 5.75 12.82
N LEU A 2 5.83 4.86 12.76
CA LEU A 2 5.94 3.81 11.72
C LEU A 2 4.66 2.97 11.53
N GLY A 3 4.08 2.49 12.63
CA GLY A 3 2.83 1.72 12.57
C GLY A 3 1.63 2.52 12.07
N PHE A 4 1.58 3.82 12.36
CA PHE A 4 0.50 4.69 11.85
C PHE A 4 0.65 4.93 10.34
N THR A 5 1.88 5.24 9.87
CA THR A 5 2.15 5.40 8.43
C THR A 5 1.90 4.11 7.66
N PHE A 6 2.28 2.96 8.23
CA PHE A 6 2.01 1.65 7.62
C PHE A 6 0.51 1.35 7.55
N SER A 7 -0.23 1.51 8.65
CA SER A 7 -1.69 1.31 8.67
C SER A 7 -2.41 2.25 7.71
N PHE A 8 -1.96 3.50 7.59
CA PHE A 8 -2.51 4.45 6.61
C PHE A 8 -2.30 3.98 5.17
N PHE A 9 -1.07 3.62 4.80
CA PHE A 9 -0.79 3.14 3.43
C PHE A 9 -1.45 1.79 3.14
N MET A 10 -1.55 0.89 4.13
CA MET A 10 -2.31 -0.36 4.01
C MET A 10 -3.78 -0.11 3.74
N HIS A 11 -4.39 0.84 4.47
CA HIS A 11 -5.78 1.21 4.24
C HIS A 11 -5.99 1.90 2.89
N LEU A 12 -5.11 2.82 2.51
CA LEU A 12 -5.18 3.52 1.22
C LEU A 12 -5.07 2.56 0.04
N CYS A 13 -4.04 1.71 0.02
CA CYS A 13 -3.84 0.71 -1.03
C CYS A 13 -4.98 -0.32 -1.05
N GLY A 14 -5.47 -0.74 0.13
CA GLY A 14 -6.66 -1.58 0.24
C GLY A 14 -7.91 -0.91 -0.33
N GLY A 15 -8.11 0.38 -0.06
CA GLY A 15 -9.19 1.19 -0.61
C GLY A 15 -9.14 1.29 -2.13
N ILE A 16 -7.95 1.48 -2.72
CA ILE A 16 -7.76 1.46 -4.19
C ILE A 16 -8.17 0.10 -4.76
N ARG A 17 -7.77 -1.00 -4.11
CA ARG A 17 -8.21 -2.35 -4.52
C ARG A 17 -9.73 -2.48 -4.51
N HIS A 18 -10.39 -1.94 -3.49
CA HIS A 18 -11.86 -1.93 -3.42
C HIS A 18 -12.49 -1.12 -4.56
N LEU A 19 -11.95 0.06 -4.86
CA LEU A 19 -12.42 0.86 -6.01
C LEU A 19 -12.26 0.10 -7.33
N ILE A 20 -11.17 -0.65 -7.51
CA ILE A 20 -10.98 -1.50 -8.70
C ILE A 20 -12.06 -2.59 -8.76
N TRP A 21 -12.39 -3.22 -7.63
CA TRP A 21 -13.47 -4.20 -7.55
C TRP A 21 -14.84 -3.57 -7.88
N ASP A 22 -15.09 -2.33 -7.47
CA ASP A 22 -16.33 -1.62 -7.80
C ASP A 22 -16.49 -1.38 -9.30
N THR A 23 -15.39 -1.30 -10.06
CA THR A 23 -15.44 -1.21 -11.53
C THR A 23 -15.77 -2.53 -12.24
N GLY A 24 -15.99 -3.63 -11.51
CA GLY A 24 -16.24 -4.94 -12.10
C GLY A 24 -14.99 -5.77 -12.36
N HIS A 25 -13.80 -5.31 -11.96
CA HIS A 25 -12.52 -5.94 -12.29
C HIS A 25 -11.92 -6.71 -11.12
N GLY A 26 -11.19 -7.79 -11.41
CA GLY A 26 -10.32 -8.45 -10.43
C GLY A 26 -10.98 -9.48 -9.51
N PHE A 27 -12.15 -10.00 -9.90
CA PHE A 27 -12.87 -11.08 -9.20
C PHE A 27 -12.34 -12.50 -9.49
N GLU A 28 -11.40 -12.64 -10.42
CA GLU A 28 -10.69 -13.90 -10.64
C GLU A 28 -9.81 -14.26 -9.44
N LEU A 29 -9.78 -15.53 -9.03
CA LEU A 29 -9.07 -15.97 -7.82
C LEU A 29 -7.59 -15.57 -7.85
N ARG A 30 -6.95 -15.72 -9.01
CA ARG A 30 -5.55 -15.29 -9.23
C ARG A 30 -5.37 -13.78 -9.03
N SER A 31 -6.33 -12.99 -9.50
CA SER A 31 -6.30 -11.52 -9.37
C SER A 31 -6.52 -11.09 -7.92
N ILE A 32 -7.37 -11.79 -7.17
CA ILE A 32 -7.59 -11.51 -5.74
C ILE A 32 -6.31 -11.71 -4.94
N TYR A 33 -5.60 -12.84 -5.14
CA TYR A 33 -4.32 -13.08 -4.45
C TYR A 33 -3.23 -12.11 -4.90
N ALA A 34 -3.11 -11.85 -6.21
CA ALA A 34 -2.12 -10.92 -6.74
C ALA A 34 -2.34 -9.50 -6.21
N SER A 35 -3.57 -8.99 -6.25
CA SER A 35 -3.92 -7.67 -5.73
C SER A 35 -3.78 -7.58 -4.21
N GLY A 36 -4.06 -8.66 -3.48
CA GLY A 36 -3.83 -8.73 -2.03
C GLY A 36 -2.36 -8.57 -1.66
N TRP A 37 -1.47 -9.33 -2.31
CA TRP A 37 -0.02 -9.17 -2.11
C TRP A 37 0.50 -7.83 -2.61
N ALA A 38 -0.05 -7.30 -3.71
CA ALA A 38 0.31 -5.98 -4.23
C ALA A 38 0.03 -4.87 -3.21
N VAL A 39 -1.11 -4.92 -2.50
CA VAL A 39 -1.42 -3.97 -1.42
C VAL A 39 -0.36 -4.04 -0.31
N VAL A 40 -0.04 -5.24 0.19
CA VAL A 40 0.96 -5.42 1.25
C VAL A 40 2.33 -4.89 0.85
N VAL A 41 2.82 -5.27 -0.34
CA VAL A 41 4.13 -4.85 -0.83
C VAL A 41 4.16 -3.34 -1.06
N ALA A 42 3.12 -2.77 -1.68
CA ALA A 42 3.04 -1.33 -1.91
C ALA A 42 3.06 -0.54 -0.61
N SER A 43 2.33 -0.97 0.42
CA SER A 43 2.29 -0.27 1.70
C SER A 43 3.61 -0.35 2.46
N ILE A 44 4.32 -1.48 2.39
CA ILE A 44 5.67 -1.60 2.96
C ILE A 44 6.63 -0.64 2.23
N LEU A 45 6.62 -0.63 0.89
CA LEU A 45 7.50 0.24 0.09
C LEU A 45 7.23 1.72 0.35
N LEU A 46 5.96 2.14 0.37
CA LEU A 46 5.57 3.53 0.65
C LEU A 46 5.96 3.96 2.05
N THR A 47 5.83 3.06 3.03
CA THR A 47 6.31 3.32 4.40
C THR A 47 7.82 3.48 4.41
N ALA A 48 8.57 2.54 3.81
CA ALA A 48 10.02 2.61 3.76
C ALA A 48 10.53 3.87 3.04
N LEU A 49 9.90 4.25 1.93
CA LEU A 49 10.22 5.48 1.19
C LEU A 49 9.98 6.74 2.02
N THR A 50 8.82 6.82 2.68
CA THR A 50 8.48 7.99 3.53
C THR A 50 9.52 8.18 4.64
N TRP A 51 9.93 7.09 5.27
CA TRP A 51 10.92 7.12 6.34
C TRP A 51 12.35 7.34 5.82
N GLY A 52 12.71 6.75 4.68
CA GLY A 52 13.99 6.97 4.02
C GLY A 52 14.19 8.42 3.59
N VAL A 53 13.16 9.04 3.01
CA VAL A 53 13.16 10.47 2.65
C VAL A 53 13.23 11.34 3.91
N SER A 54 12.45 11.02 4.94
CA SER A 54 12.48 11.77 6.21
C SER A 54 13.87 11.75 6.85
N ILE A 55 14.54 10.59 6.88
CA ILE A 55 15.90 10.45 7.38
C ILE A 55 16.89 11.23 6.51
N TRP A 56 16.77 11.14 5.18
CA TRP A 56 17.63 11.89 4.26
C TRP A 56 17.51 13.41 4.45
N MET A 57 16.28 13.92 4.59
CA MET A 57 16.02 15.35 4.80
C MET A 57 16.43 15.83 6.20
N GLY A 58 16.41 14.97 7.22
CA GLY A 58 16.80 15.32 8.58
C GLY A 58 18.31 15.28 8.85
N VAL A 59 19.10 14.71 7.94
CA VAL A 59 20.56 14.60 8.02
C VAL A 59 21.27 15.60 7.10
N GLY A 60 20.52 16.28 6.21
CA GLY A 60 21.01 17.30 5.29
C GLY A 60 21.06 18.72 5.85
#